data_AF-A0A8T5ELF9-F1
#
_entry.id   AF-A0A8T5ELF9-F1
#
_cell.length_a   1.000
_cell.length_b   1.000
_cell.length_c   1.000
_cell.angle_alpha   90.00
_cell.angle_beta   90.00
_cell.angle_gamma   90.00
#
_symmetry.space_group_name_H-M   'P 1'
#
loop_
_entity.id
_entity.type
_entity.pdbx_description
1 polymer ?
#
loop_
_entity_poly.entity_id
_entity_poly.type
_entity_poly.pdbx_seq_one_letter_code
_entity_poly.pdbx_strand_id
1 'polypeptide(L)'
;MSEDHPILGIPALRGNPFQAKPLERGQSNLLVGRDQVSANWVRYLKARYPRKVLLIGERGTGKTSLMRCVSEEAGKHVHLDMFPTSEHAQRVLHEVHGSLIGFDIPANVQELVSRLVKFTEEIEGPLPLISLDYSNADGKTLAEVCSNLIAPLERLNAMVVVVLSIEQRAQWPESLVNRFDSFEIIKPLEKSEVKALCDARMASASKVGWELNEISLDYVFDKTNGMPSKVMRVMRDLVDEERANPREIKFEQPPKEVIESPVLESADTYVEETVSEPDVSIDFDLDLEELAKEPVRDVYPAPLPSMGGLGGLAARNRVNKQENPPFDKKAVQSAPPEPENVDANSLWVADSPEAVLISEPIVEEEYEAEADYYPEEEIISSEPRIEYKGEVEGLLGQLMNALKVPQGVGLADLLAAIRRPVIGQKESNPLDIQTLRNLSHGEAVLIEVGSDREFSPSDSRLQDKLNIRRPRMSQMCNRLYRAGIMSVQQKGRTRMFKLTNDARAQLVAWGMMEAVV
;
A
#
# COMPACT_ATOMS: atom_id res chain seq x y z
N MET A 1 -26.19 33.66 15.99
CA MET A 1 -26.60 32.51 15.14
C MET A 1 -25.42 32.23 14.23
N SER A 2 -24.44 31.42 14.58
CA SER A 2 -24.49 30.01 14.98
C SER A 2 -23.37 29.67 15.99
N GLU A 3 -23.73 29.36 17.23
CA GLU A 3 -22.78 28.85 18.24
C GLU A 3 -22.76 27.31 18.23
N ASP A 4 -22.37 26.70 17.11
CA ASP A 4 -22.33 25.23 17.02
C ASP A 4 -20.95 24.64 17.37
N HIS A 5 -19.95 25.49 17.67
CA HIS A 5 -18.56 25.11 17.88
C HIS A 5 -17.96 25.87 19.09
N PRO A 6 -17.19 25.18 19.96
CA PRO A 6 -16.59 25.79 21.15
C PRO A 6 -15.39 26.66 20.81
N ILE A 7 -15.08 27.61 21.69
CA ILE A 7 -14.02 28.60 21.49
C ILE A 7 -12.67 27.98 21.89
N LEU A 8 -11.72 27.95 20.96
CA LEU A 8 -10.37 27.40 21.16
C LEU A 8 -9.40 28.42 21.75
N GLY A 9 -9.62 29.71 21.53
CA GLY A 9 -8.75 30.76 22.07
C GLY A 9 -7.33 30.68 21.51
N ILE A 10 -7.20 30.49 20.19
CA ILE A 10 -5.90 30.25 19.55
C ILE A 10 -5.00 31.50 19.57
N PRO A 11 -3.68 31.35 19.79
CA PRO A 11 -2.71 32.42 19.58
C PRO A 11 -2.56 32.74 18.09
N ALA A 12 -1.85 33.82 17.77
CA ALA A 12 -1.50 34.16 16.40
C ALA A 12 -0.60 33.06 15.78
N LEU A 13 -1.13 32.30 14.82
CA LEU A 13 -0.44 31.21 14.14
C LEU A 13 0.08 31.65 12.76
N ARG A 14 1.30 31.22 12.40
CA ARG A 14 1.83 31.40 11.03
C ARG A 14 1.10 30.54 9.99
N GLY A 15 0.58 29.39 10.40
CA GLY A 15 -0.15 28.44 9.58
C GLY A 15 -0.87 27.43 10.46
N ASN A 16 -1.73 26.61 9.87
CA ASN A 16 -2.47 25.61 10.63
C ASN A 16 -1.55 24.41 10.97
N PRO A 17 -1.28 24.12 12.26
CA PRO A 17 -0.43 23.00 12.66
C PRO A 17 -1.11 21.64 12.50
N PHE A 18 -2.44 21.61 12.36
CA PHE A 18 -3.21 20.38 12.32
C PHE A 18 -3.24 19.81 10.90
N GLN A 19 -2.35 18.86 10.64
CA GLN A 19 -2.32 18.10 9.39
C GLN A 19 -2.67 16.64 9.66
N ALA A 20 -3.54 16.06 8.83
CA ALA A 20 -3.92 14.65 8.93
C ALA A 20 -2.87 13.68 8.33
N LYS A 21 -1.71 14.19 7.90
CA LYS A 21 -0.61 13.39 7.37
C LYS A 21 0.07 12.60 8.50
N PRO A 22 0.58 11.38 8.23
CA PRO A 22 1.43 10.67 9.17
C PRO A 22 2.66 11.50 9.56
N LEU A 23 3.21 11.25 10.76
CA LEU A 23 4.48 11.84 11.18
C LEU A 23 5.63 11.25 10.37
N GLU A 24 6.62 12.08 10.09
CA GLU A 24 7.87 11.69 9.43
C GLU A 24 9.03 11.56 10.43
N ARG A 25 10.18 11.08 9.95
CA ARG A 25 11.43 11.03 10.73
C ARG A 25 11.80 12.41 11.27
N GLY A 26 12.28 12.49 12.51
CA GLY A 26 12.61 13.75 13.18
C GLY A 26 11.44 14.40 13.92
N GLN A 27 10.24 13.81 13.86
CA GLN A 27 9.04 14.32 14.52
C GLN A 27 8.59 13.44 15.71
N SER A 28 9.51 12.68 16.30
CA SER A 28 9.26 11.83 17.46
C SER A 28 8.64 12.58 18.65
N ASN A 29 9.03 13.85 18.85
CA ASN A 29 8.47 14.72 19.90
C ASN A 29 6.96 14.99 19.77
N LEU A 30 6.37 14.76 18.59
CA LEU A 30 4.94 14.97 18.33
C LEU A 30 4.12 13.67 18.47
N LEU A 31 4.77 12.54 18.77
CA LEU A 31 4.11 11.27 19.00
C LEU A 31 3.64 11.22 20.46
N VAL A 32 2.32 11.21 20.66
CA VAL A 32 1.70 11.24 22.00
C VAL A 32 0.97 9.93 22.27
N GLY A 33 1.02 9.46 23.52
CA GLY A 33 0.29 8.27 23.99
C GLY A 33 0.87 6.92 23.54
N ARG A 34 2.09 6.92 22.98
CA ARG A 34 2.76 5.73 22.44
C ARG A 34 4.19 5.55 22.94
N ASP A 35 4.49 6.14 24.09
CA ASP A 35 5.84 6.21 24.64
C ASP A 35 6.34 4.83 25.07
N GLN A 36 5.47 4.02 25.68
CA GLN A 36 5.85 2.67 26.12
C GLN A 36 6.23 1.77 24.93
N VAL A 37 5.41 1.77 23.88
CA VAL A 37 5.65 0.98 22.67
C VAL A 37 6.92 1.44 21.95
N SER A 38 7.03 2.75 21.69
CA SER A 38 8.20 3.31 21.02
C SER A 38 9.48 3.07 21.82
N ALA A 39 9.47 3.26 23.14
CA ALA A 39 10.62 2.99 23.99
C ALA A 39 11.05 1.51 23.97
N ASN A 40 10.09 0.57 23.99
CA ASN A 40 10.38 -0.86 23.91
C ASN A 40 11.03 -1.21 22.56
N TRP A 41 10.50 -0.66 21.47
CA TRP A 41 11.05 -0.92 20.13
C TRP A 41 12.44 -0.32 19.95
N VAL A 42 12.66 0.91 20.43
CA VAL A 42 13.99 1.53 20.43
C VAL A 42 14.99 0.69 21.24
N ARG A 43 14.56 0.10 22.36
CA ARG A 43 15.40 -0.86 23.11
C ARG A 43 15.71 -2.10 22.29
N TYR A 44 14.75 -2.69 21.58
CA TYR A 44 15.00 -3.86 20.73
C TYR A 44 15.98 -3.54 19.59
N LEU A 45 15.83 -2.38 18.96
CA LEU A 45 16.71 -1.91 17.88
C LEU A 45 18.15 -1.70 18.37
N LYS A 46 18.32 -1.04 19.53
CA LYS A 46 19.64 -0.74 20.12
C LYS A 46 20.32 -1.97 20.73
N ALA A 47 19.55 -2.85 21.38
CA ALA A 47 20.07 -4.08 21.99
C ALA A 47 20.30 -5.21 20.97
N ARG A 48 19.96 -4.97 19.70
CA ARG A 48 20.05 -5.94 18.60
C ARG A 48 19.31 -7.26 18.85
N TYR A 49 18.06 -7.17 19.31
CA TYR A 49 17.18 -8.33 19.39
C TYR A 49 16.29 -8.42 18.13
N PRO A 50 16.60 -9.31 17.17
CA PRO A 50 15.76 -9.51 16.00
C PRO A 50 14.41 -10.05 16.46
N ARG A 51 13.34 -9.42 15.98
CA ARG A 51 11.97 -9.75 16.38
C ARG A 51 11.00 -9.46 15.26
N LYS A 52 9.99 -10.31 15.15
CA LYS A 52 8.81 -10.13 14.30
C LYS A 52 7.66 -9.63 15.16
N VAL A 53 7.21 -8.41 14.89
CA VAL A 53 6.13 -7.75 15.63
C VAL A 53 4.89 -7.62 14.76
N LEU A 54 3.75 -7.98 15.33
CA LEU A 54 2.45 -7.75 14.71
C LEU A 54 1.80 -6.50 15.32
N LEU A 55 1.70 -5.43 14.54
CA LEU A 55 1.10 -4.17 14.98
C LEU A 55 -0.36 -4.09 14.52
N ILE A 56 -1.31 -4.19 15.45
CA ILE A 56 -2.74 -4.23 15.15
C ILE A 56 -3.38 -2.91 15.61
N GLY A 57 -4.24 -2.33 14.78
CA GLY A 57 -5.09 -1.24 15.22
C GLY A 57 -5.96 -0.67 14.11
N GLU A 58 -6.95 0.14 14.47
CA GLU A 58 -7.85 0.74 13.48
C GLU A 58 -7.15 1.72 12.55
N ARG A 59 -7.79 2.04 11.42
CA ARG A 59 -7.25 3.04 10.49
C ARG A 59 -7.28 4.42 11.15
N GLY A 60 -6.15 5.12 11.10
CA GLY A 60 -6.03 6.47 11.66
C GLY A 60 -5.64 6.54 13.14
N THR A 61 -5.31 5.42 13.78
CA THR A 61 -4.77 5.38 15.15
C THR A 61 -3.28 5.77 15.27
N GLY A 62 -2.63 6.13 14.16
CA GLY A 62 -1.23 6.56 14.16
C GLY A 62 -0.18 5.45 14.04
N LYS A 63 -0.56 4.25 13.55
CA LYS A 63 0.37 3.13 13.32
C LYS A 63 1.56 3.51 12.44
N THR A 64 1.28 4.05 11.26
CA THR A 64 2.30 4.52 10.31
C THR A 64 3.18 5.62 10.91
N SER A 65 2.60 6.54 11.69
CA SER A 65 3.34 7.59 12.39
C SER A 65 4.32 7.02 13.42
N LEU A 66 3.88 6.03 14.22
CA LEU A 66 4.73 5.34 15.18
C LEU A 66 5.91 4.66 14.47
N MET A 67 5.64 3.90 13.40
CA MET A 67 6.68 3.22 12.61
C MET A 67 7.75 4.21 12.13
N ARG A 68 7.31 5.32 11.52
CA ARG A 68 8.21 6.34 10.96
C ARG A 68 9.01 7.08 12.02
N CYS A 69 8.42 7.36 13.19
CA CYS A 69 9.14 7.96 14.30
C CYS A 69 10.20 7.00 14.85
N VAL A 70 9.87 5.73 15.05
CA VAL A 70 10.83 4.72 15.52
C VAL A 70 11.93 4.46 14.49
N SER A 71 11.64 4.65 13.20
CA SER A 71 12.63 4.51 12.13
C SER A 71 13.80 5.50 12.19
N GLU A 72 13.67 6.58 12.98
CA GLU A 72 14.75 7.53 13.23
C GLU A 72 15.89 6.91 14.06
N GLU A 73 15.56 5.98 14.95
CA GLU A 73 16.51 5.28 15.82
C GLU A 73 17.07 3.99 15.18
N ALA A 74 16.47 3.56 14.06
CA ALA A 74 16.93 2.41 13.29
C ALA A 74 18.05 2.82 12.34
N GLY A 75 19.05 1.95 12.14
CA GLY A 75 20.20 2.28 11.28
C GLY A 75 19.81 2.37 9.81
N LYS A 76 19.13 1.34 9.31
CA LYS A 76 18.44 1.36 8.02
C LYS A 76 16.97 1.01 8.23
N HIS A 77 16.09 1.64 7.46
CA HIS A 77 14.67 1.36 7.54
C HIS A 77 14.02 1.29 6.16
N VAL A 78 13.21 0.25 6.00
CA VAL A 78 12.37 0.01 4.83
C VAL A 78 10.91 0.16 5.23
N HIS A 79 10.15 0.90 4.42
CA HIS A 79 8.71 1.04 4.58
C HIS A 79 8.01 0.70 3.28
N LEU A 80 7.22 -0.38 3.33
CA LEU A 80 6.46 -0.87 2.19
C LEU A 80 4.99 -0.57 2.44
N ASP A 81 4.42 0.35 1.66
CA ASP A 81 3.01 0.76 1.74
C ASP A 81 2.18 0.31 0.53
N MET A 82 2.83 0.13 -0.62
CA MET A 82 2.19 -0.27 -1.86
C MET A 82 2.15 -1.80 -1.99
N PHE A 83 0.95 -2.37 -2.02
CA PHE A 83 0.82 -3.82 -2.21
C PHE A 83 1.06 -4.20 -3.68
N PRO A 84 1.94 -5.17 -3.98
CA PRO A 84 2.25 -5.57 -5.35
C PRO A 84 1.04 -6.20 -6.06
N THR A 85 0.99 -6.08 -7.39
CA THR A 85 -0.11 -6.62 -8.22
C THR A 85 0.05 -8.08 -8.63
N SER A 86 1.27 -8.60 -8.65
CA SER A 86 1.61 -9.97 -9.06
C SER A 86 2.86 -10.44 -8.31
N GLU A 87 3.02 -11.75 -8.14
CA GLU A 87 4.17 -12.38 -7.47
C GLU A 87 4.51 -11.70 -6.14
N HIS A 88 3.50 -11.57 -5.29
CA HIS A 88 3.53 -10.71 -4.12
C HIS A 88 4.74 -10.95 -3.21
N ALA A 89 5.00 -12.20 -2.82
CA ALA A 89 6.10 -12.53 -1.91
C ALA A 89 7.48 -12.18 -2.51
N GLN A 90 7.69 -12.50 -3.79
CA GLN A 90 8.97 -12.19 -4.44
C GLN A 90 9.16 -10.68 -4.54
N ARG A 91 8.16 -9.93 -5.01
CA ARG A 91 8.27 -8.47 -5.14
C ARG A 91 8.53 -7.76 -3.82
N VAL A 92 7.89 -8.21 -2.74
CA VAL A 92 8.18 -7.68 -1.40
C VAL A 92 9.65 -7.89 -1.04
N LEU A 93 10.21 -9.08 -1.28
CA LEU A 93 11.64 -9.33 -1.06
C LEU A 93 12.54 -8.49 -1.96
N HIS A 94 12.18 -8.33 -3.24
CA HIS A 94 12.91 -7.46 -4.18
C HIS A 94 12.94 -6.00 -3.68
N GLU A 95 11.84 -5.50 -3.14
CA GLU A 95 11.75 -4.13 -2.64
C GLU A 95 12.53 -3.95 -1.34
N VAL A 96 12.48 -4.93 -0.43
CA VAL A 96 13.32 -4.97 0.78
C VAL A 96 14.81 -4.96 0.39
N HIS A 97 15.22 -5.81 -0.55
CA HIS A 97 16.60 -5.86 -1.05
C HIS A 97 17.00 -4.54 -1.71
N GLY A 98 16.13 -3.99 -2.57
CA GLY A 98 16.32 -2.70 -3.22
C GLY A 98 16.56 -1.55 -2.24
N SER A 99 15.82 -1.56 -1.12
CA SER A 99 15.90 -0.51 -0.12
C SER A 99 17.07 -0.68 0.86
N LEU A 100 17.45 -1.92 1.22
CA LEU A 100 18.53 -2.19 2.17
C LEU A 100 19.93 -2.17 1.53
N ILE A 101 20.10 -2.84 0.40
CA ILE A 101 21.40 -3.07 -0.25
C ILE A 101 21.55 -2.16 -1.46
N GLY A 102 20.56 -2.18 -2.37
CA GLY A 102 20.57 -1.43 -3.62
C GLY A 102 19.98 -2.21 -4.80
N PHE A 103 20.21 -1.71 -6.02
CA PHE A 103 19.51 -2.14 -7.24
C PHE A 103 20.07 -3.40 -7.93
N ASP A 104 21.16 -4.01 -7.44
CA ASP A 104 21.66 -5.29 -7.98
C ASP A 104 20.86 -6.46 -7.39
N ILE A 105 19.67 -6.69 -7.94
CA ILE A 105 18.74 -7.67 -7.39
C ILE A 105 18.89 -8.99 -8.16
N PRO A 106 19.30 -10.09 -7.50
CA PRO A 106 19.43 -11.38 -8.16
C PRO A 106 18.06 -11.93 -8.61
N ALA A 107 18.07 -12.69 -9.70
CA ALA A 107 16.86 -13.31 -10.25
C ALA A 107 16.35 -14.48 -9.40
N ASN A 108 17.22 -15.14 -8.63
CA ASN A 108 16.86 -16.26 -7.77
C ASN A 108 16.53 -15.80 -6.34
N VAL A 109 15.37 -16.21 -5.83
CA VAL A 109 14.88 -15.88 -4.48
C VAL A 109 15.84 -16.37 -3.39
N GLN A 110 16.43 -17.56 -3.54
CA GLN A 110 17.33 -18.10 -2.53
C GLN A 110 18.61 -17.27 -2.40
N GLU A 111 19.15 -16.82 -3.53
CA GLU A 111 20.31 -15.94 -3.56
C GLU A 111 19.96 -14.57 -2.97
N LEU A 112 18.79 -14.03 -3.31
CA LEU A 112 18.28 -12.78 -2.73
C LEU A 112 18.24 -12.85 -1.20
N VAL A 113 17.63 -13.91 -0.66
CA VAL A 113 17.55 -14.12 0.79
C VAL A 113 18.94 -14.29 1.39
N SER A 114 19.84 -15.05 0.75
CA SER A 114 21.22 -15.20 1.24
C SER A 114 21.98 -13.88 1.31
N ARG A 115 21.86 -13.03 0.28
CA ARG A 115 22.47 -11.68 0.26
C ARG A 115 21.87 -10.78 1.34
N LEU A 116 20.54 -10.82 1.53
CA LEU A 116 19.87 -10.08 2.60
C LEU A 116 20.37 -10.52 3.99
N VAL A 117 20.45 -11.82 4.25
CA VAL A 117 20.94 -12.36 5.54
C VAL A 117 22.36 -11.88 5.81
N LYS A 118 23.28 -12.08 4.87
CA LYS A 118 24.68 -11.62 4.99
C LYS A 118 24.76 -10.13 5.27
N PHE A 119 24.01 -9.33 4.53
CA PHE A 119 23.98 -7.89 4.73
C PHE A 119 23.46 -7.52 6.13
N THR A 120 22.38 -8.15 6.61
CA THR A 120 21.85 -7.87 7.95
C THR A 120 22.78 -8.31 9.09
N GLU A 121 23.62 -9.32 8.86
CA GLU A 121 24.63 -9.78 9.81
C GLU A 121 25.85 -8.85 9.85
N GLU A 122 26.29 -8.36 8.69
CA GLU A 122 27.45 -7.47 8.55
C GLU A 122 27.20 -6.04 9.00
N ILE A 123 25.95 -5.55 8.97
CA ILE A 123 25.63 -4.19 9.42
C ILE A 123 26.02 -4.02 10.89
N GLU A 124 26.92 -3.08 11.15
CA GLU A 124 27.22 -2.58 12.49
C GLU A 124 26.26 -1.45 12.89
N GLY A 125 25.93 -1.36 14.18
CA GLY A 125 25.00 -0.36 14.73
C GLY A 125 23.62 -0.92 15.09
N PRO A 126 22.57 -0.07 15.17
CA PRO A 126 21.22 -0.50 15.51
C PRO A 126 20.60 -1.38 14.40
N LEU A 127 19.72 -2.31 14.78
CA LEU A 127 19.12 -3.24 13.84
C LEU A 127 18.37 -2.53 12.71
N PRO A 128 18.35 -3.11 11.50
CA PRO A 128 17.48 -2.66 10.44
C PRO A 128 16.01 -2.90 10.81
N LEU A 129 15.16 -1.93 10.49
CA LEU A 129 13.72 -1.99 10.70
C LEU A 129 13.00 -2.16 9.36
N ILE A 130 12.30 -3.28 9.18
CA ILE A 130 11.49 -3.56 8.00
C ILE A 130 10.02 -3.43 8.38
N SER A 131 9.31 -2.49 7.76
CA SER A 131 7.90 -2.24 8.04
C SER A 131 7.04 -2.57 6.83
N LEU A 132 6.04 -3.44 7.04
CA LEU A 132 5.08 -3.89 6.03
C LEU A 132 3.70 -3.28 6.38
N ASP A 133 3.32 -2.18 5.73
CA ASP A 133 2.11 -1.40 6.00
C ASP A 133 1.15 -1.39 4.80
N TYR A 134 0.55 -2.55 4.50
CA TYR A 134 -0.36 -2.70 3.36
C TYR A 134 -1.80 -2.37 3.72
N SER A 135 -2.14 -1.07 3.71
CA SER A 135 -3.50 -0.62 4.03
C SER A 135 -4.56 -0.99 2.99
N ASN A 136 -4.16 -1.25 1.74
CA ASN A 136 -5.07 -1.44 0.60
C ASN A 136 -5.32 -2.92 0.24
N ALA A 137 -4.64 -3.86 0.91
CA ALA A 137 -4.69 -5.28 0.57
C ALA A 137 -5.72 -6.04 1.43
N ASP A 138 -6.31 -7.09 0.86
CA ASP A 138 -7.26 -7.95 1.56
C ASP A 138 -6.53 -8.83 2.60
N GLY A 139 -7.17 -9.06 3.75
CA GLY A 139 -6.55 -9.76 4.88
C GLY A 139 -6.13 -11.19 4.54
N LYS A 140 -6.93 -11.90 3.73
CA LYS A 140 -6.62 -13.26 3.25
C LYS A 140 -5.37 -13.30 2.37
N THR A 141 -5.30 -12.40 1.39
CA THR A 141 -4.13 -12.31 0.50
C THR A 141 -2.88 -11.94 1.28
N LEU A 142 -2.98 -11.01 2.24
CA LEU A 142 -1.88 -10.68 3.14
C LEU A 142 -1.43 -11.87 3.99
N ALA A 143 -2.37 -12.69 4.49
CA ALA A 143 -2.04 -13.87 5.28
C ALA A 143 -1.26 -14.90 4.45
N GLU A 144 -1.68 -15.16 3.22
CA GLU A 144 -1.00 -16.08 2.30
C GLU A 144 0.42 -15.58 1.97
N VAL A 145 0.54 -14.30 1.64
CA VAL A 145 1.85 -13.68 1.33
C VAL A 145 2.76 -13.68 2.54
N CYS A 146 2.26 -13.33 3.72
CA CYS A 146 3.04 -13.38 4.96
C CYS A 146 3.46 -14.81 5.30
N SER A 147 2.60 -15.82 5.06
CA SER A 147 2.94 -17.23 5.28
C SER A 147 4.07 -17.73 4.39
N ASN A 148 4.24 -17.13 3.20
CA ASN A 148 5.36 -17.43 2.31
C ASN A 148 6.63 -16.62 2.65
N LEU A 149 6.47 -15.40 3.16
CA LEU A 149 7.58 -14.50 3.51
C LEU A 149 8.21 -14.78 4.86
N ILE A 150 7.46 -15.34 5.80
CA ILE A 150 7.87 -15.53 7.19
C ILE A 150 9.15 -16.38 7.34
N ALA A 151 9.34 -17.42 6.50
CA ALA A 151 10.56 -18.25 6.55
C ALA A 151 11.82 -17.50 6.08
N PRO A 152 11.81 -16.75 4.96
CA PRO A 152 12.86 -15.80 4.64
C PRO A 152 13.10 -14.74 5.73
N LEU A 153 12.03 -14.16 6.28
CA LEU A 153 12.12 -13.08 7.28
C LEU A 153 12.70 -13.58 8.62
N GLU A 154 12.46 -14.83 9.01
CA GLU A 154 13.03 -15.46 10.21
C GLU A 154 14.54 -15.58 10.19
N ARG A 155 15.13 -15.65 9.00
CA ARG A 155 16.59 -15.76 8.84
C ARG A 155 17.28 -14.40 8.91
N LEU A 156 16.54 -13.30 8.80
CA LEU A 156 17.12 -11.95 8.77
C LEU A 156 17.40 -11.47 10.20
N ASN A 157 18.58 -10.91 10.43
CA ASN A 157 18.88 -10.22 11.67
C ASN A 157 18.30 -8.79 11.62
N ALA A 158 16.98 -8.70 11.69
CA ALA A 158 16.22 -7.47 11.55
C ALA A 158 15.01 -7.44 12.49
N MET A 159 14.53 -6.23 12.80
CA MET A 159 13.21 -6.06 13.38
C MET A 159 12.19 -5.95 12.24
N VAL A 160 11.27 -6.90 12.15
CA VAL A 160 10.23 -6.91 11.11
C VAL A 160 8.89 -6.59 11.75
N VAL A 161 8.21 -5.56 11.27
CA VAL A 161 6.90 -5.16 11.78
C VAL A 161 5.87 -5.26 10.68
N VAL A 162 4.83 -6.08 10.92
CA VAL A 162 3.69 -6.20 10.02
C VAL A 162 2.52 -5.43 10.62
N VAL A 163 2.03 -4.43 9.88
CA VAL A 163 0.93 -3.57 10.31
C VAL A 163 -0.38 -4.12 9.75
N LEU A 164 -1.35 -4.34 10.64
CA LEU A 164 -2.67 -4.84 10.28
C LEU A 164 -3.78 -3.94 10.86
N SER A 165 -4.87 -3.84 10.11
CA SER A 165 -6.16 -3.41 10.66
C SER A 165 -6.84 -4.53 11.44
N ILE A 166 -7.82 -4.17 12.27
CA ILE A 166 -8.64 -5.15 13.01
C ILE A 166 -9.35 -6.10 12.05
N GLU A 167 -9.87 -5.56 10.93
CA GLU A 167 -10.55 -6.33 9.87
C GLU A 167 -9.60 -7.35 9.21
N GLN A 168 -8.38 -6.93 8.87
CA GLN A 168 -7.39 -7.84 8.28
C GLN A 168 -6.94 -8.91 9.28
N ARG A 169 -6.71 -8.54 10.54
CA ARG A 169 -6.31 -9.47 11.60
C ARG A 169 -7.36 -10.56 11.86
N ALA A 170 -8.65 -10.25 11.72
CA ALA A 170 -9.73 -11.23 11.91
C ALA A 170 -9.71 -12.34 10.84
N GLN A 171 -9.12 -12.08 9.67
CA GLN A 171 -9.03 -13.05 8.58
C GLN A 171 -7.77 -13.93 8.65
N TRP A 172 -6.83 -13.63 9.56
CA TRP A 172 -5.59 -14.37 9.70
C TRP A 172 -5.76 -15.63 10.55
N PRO A 173 -5.23 -16.79 10.12
CA PRO A 173 -5.26 -18.00 10.93
C PRO A 173 -4.36 -17.86 12.16
N GLU A 174 -4.77 -18.45 13.29
CA GLU A 174 -4.01 -18.40 14.55
C GLU A 174 -2.62 -19.04 14.42
N SER A 175 -2.49 -20.07 13.58
CA SER A 175 -1.21 -20.71 13.29
C SER A 175 -0.17 -19.74 12.71
N LEU A 176 -0.58 -18.76 11.90
CA LEU A 176 0.31 -17.74 11.37
C LEU A 176 0.65 -16.70 12.44
N VAL A 177 -0.32 -16.30 13.24
CA VAL A 177 -0.14 -15.28 14.29
C VAL A 177 0.83 -15.77 15.37
N ASN A 178 0.76 -17.05 15.74
CA ASN A 178 1.64 -17.66 16.74
C ASN A 178 3.11 -17.73 16.31
N ARG A 179 3.42 -17.49 15.03
CA ARG A 179 4.80 -17.40 14.53
C ARG A 179 5.44 -16.03 14.73
N PHE A 180 4.67 -15.03 15.18
CA PHE A 180 5.20 -13.71 15.54
C PHE A 180 5.62 -13.70 17.01
N ASP A 181 6.72 -13.02 17.31
CA ASP A 181 7.33 -13.05 18.66
C ASP A 181 6.57 -12.15 19.64
N SER A 182 5.94 -11.09 19.13
CA SER A 182 5.14 -10.16 19.92
C SER A 182 4.01 -9.56 19.11
N PHE A 183 2.88 -9.32 19.77
CA PHE A 183 1.74 -8.61 19.22
C PHE A 183 1.50 -7.33 20.02
N GLU A 184 1.20 -6.25 19.32
CA GLU A 184 0.92 -4.96 19.94
C GLU A 184 -0.37 -4.38 19.38
N ILE A 185 -1.28 -4.04 20.28
CA ILE A 185 -2.58 -3.48 19.93
C ILE A 185 -2.56 -2.00 20.25
N ILE A 186 -2.65 -1.21 19.19
CA ILE A 186 -2.77 0.23 19.27
C ILE A 186 -4.24 0.62 19.44
N LYS A 187 -4.54 1.21 20.59
CA LYS A 187 -5.86 1.74 20.95
C LYS A 187 -6.02 3.22 20.55
N PRO A 188 -7.26 3.71 20.41
CA PRO A 188 -7.54 5.15 20.36
C PRO A 188 -6.97 5.87 21.58
N LEU A 189 -6.71 7.17 21.43
CA LEU A 189 -6.14 8.00 22.50
C LEU A 189 -7.17 8.30 23.59
N GLU A 190 -6.70 8.38 24.83
CA GLU A 190 -7.50 8.85 25.96
C GLU A 190 -7.70 10.37 25.92
N LYS A 191 -8.66 10.89 26.70
CA LYS A 191 -8.97 12.33 26.72
C LYS A 191 -7.76 13.19 27.11
N SER A 192 -6.94 12.73 28.06
CA SER A 192 -5.69 13.38 28.47
C SER A 192 -4.66 13.40 27.34
N GLU A 193 -4.54 12.30 26.59
CA GLU A 193 -3.63 12.18 25.46
C GLU A 193 -4.07 13.01 24.25
N VAL A 194 -5.39 13.18 24.04
CA VAL A 194 -5.93 14.09 23.02
C VAL A 194 -5.60 15.54 23.36
N LYS A 195 -5.69 15.94 24.64
CA LYS A 195 -5.24 17.27 25.08
C LYS A 195 -3.76 17.46 24.76
N ALA A 196 -2.91 16.54 25.22
CA ALA A 196 -1.47 16.60 24.98
C ALA A 196 -1.11 16.59 23.48
N LEU A 197 -1.86 15.85 22.64
CA LEU A 197 -1.69 15.86 21.18
C LEU A 197 -1.96 17.24 20.59
N CYS A 198 -3.06 17.89 20.99
CA CYS A 198 -3.40 19.23 20.50
C CYS A 198 -2.36 20.27 20.96
N ASP A 199 -1.95 20.20 22.23
CA ASP A 199 -0.97 21.12 22.80
C ASP A 199 0.39 20.97 22.12
N ALA A 200 0.86 19.74 21.89
CA ALA A 200 2.11 19.47 21.17
C ALA A 200 2.10 19.98 19.73
N ARG A 201 0.95 19.89 19.04
CA ARG A 201 0.79 20.43 17.68
C ARG A 201 0.81 21.95 17.67
N MET A 202 0.14 22.58 18.63
CA MET A 202 0.12 24.03 18.75
C MET A 202 1.50 24.58 19.10
N ALA A 203 2.24 23.93 20.02
CA ALA A 203 3.61 24.29 20.35
C ALA A 203 4.57 24.26 19.14
N SER A 204 4.28 23.46 18.12
CA SER A 204 5.04 23.44 16.87
C SER A 204 4.85 24.71 16.02
N ALA A 205 3.67 25.35 16.10
CA ALA A 205 3.34 26.54 15.30
C ALA A 205 3.37 27.86 16.10
N SER A 206 3.15 27.82 17.41
CA SER A 206 3.18 28.99 18.31
C SER A 206 4.24 28.86 19.39
N LYS A 207 4.94 29.96 19.67
CA LYS A 207 5.82 30.10 20.83
C LYS A 207 5.08 30.45 22.13
N VAL A 208 3.80 30.81 22.00
CA VAL A 208 2.92 31.13 23.14
C VAL A 208 2.39 29.81 23.68
N GLY A 209 2.43 29.66 25.01
CA GLY A 209 1.78 28.54 25.68
C GLY A 209 0.28 28.59 25.42
N TRP A 210 -0.24 27.53 24.81
CA TRP A 210 -1.66 27.35 24.56
C TRP A 210 -2.06 26.01 25.15
N GLU A 211 -3.21 25.98 25.80
CA GLU A 211 -3.83 24.77 26.32
C GLU A 211 -5.24 24.66 25.80
N LEU A 212 -5.63 23.45 25.41
CA LEU A 212 -6.99 23.20 25.00
C LEU A 212 -7.97 23.27 26.19
N ASN A 213 -8.95 24.17 26.08
CA ASN A 213 -10.07 24.30 27.04
C ASN A 213 -10.86 22.99 27.18
N GLU A 214 -11.34 22.69 28.38
CA GLU A 214 -12.07 21.44 28.67
C GLU A 214 -13.34 21.28 27.84
N ILE A 215 -14.11 22.36 27.64
CA ILE A 215 -15.32 22.36 26.81
C ILE A 215 -14.99 21.97 25.36
N SER A 216 -13.89 22.52 24.84
CA SER A 216 -13.43 22.22 23.48
C SER A 216 -12.86 20.81 23.38
N LEU A 217 -12.19 20.33 24.42
CA LEU A 217 -11.69 18.97 24.51
C LEU A 217 -12.83 17.94 24.52
N ASP A 218 -13.88 18.16 25.30
CA ASP A 218 -15.07 17.29 25.33
C ASP A 218 -15.75 17.24 23.95
N TYR A 219 -15.96 18.39 23.32
CA TYR A 219 -16.52 18.44 21.97
C TYR A 219 -15.70 17.67 20.93
N VAL A 220 -14.37 17.84 20.96
CA VAL A 220 -13.47 17.13 20.04
C VAL A 220 -13.47 15.64 20.35
N PHE A 221 -13.45 15.25 21.62
CA PHE A 221 -13.45 13.85 22.04
C PHE A 221 -14.75 13.15 21.64
N ASP A 222 -15.91 13.76 21.90
CA ASP A 222 -17.23 13.21 21.54
C ASP A 222 -17.37 12.97 20.03
N LYS A 223 -16.84 13.88 19.21
CA LYS A 223 -16.88 13.74 17.75
C LYS A 223 -15.91 12.72 17.18
N THR A 224 -14.79 12.47 17.87
CA THR A 224 -13.65 11.73 17.30
C THR A 224 -13.42 10.38 17.95
N ASN A 225 -13.94 10.17 19.15
CA ASN A 225 -13.72 9.00 20.00
C ASN A 225 -12.23 8.67 20.18
N GLY A 226 -11.40 9.71 20.33
CA GLY A 226 -9.96 9.56 20.54
C GLY A 226 -9.15 9.13 19.31
N MET A 227 -9.72 9.10 18.10
CA MET A 227 -8.99 8.74 16.89
C MET A 227 -8.11 9.91 16.40
N PRO A 228 -6.76 9.80 16.43
CA PRO A 228 -5.86 10.90 16.05
C PRO A 228 -6.16 11.50 14.68
N SER A 229 -6.37 10.66 13.65
CA SER A 229 -6.64 11.19 12.30
C SER A 229 -7.93 12.01 12.22
N LYS A 230 -8.95 11.66 13.01
CA LYS A 230 -10.21 12.43 13.09
C LYS A 230 -10.01 13.69 13.92
N VAL A 231 -9.31 13.60 15.06
CA VAL A 231 -8.92 14.77 15.89
C VAL A 231 -8.20 15.82 15.05
N MET A 232 -7.19 15.42 14.27
CA MET A 232 -6.44 16.34 13.43
C MET A 232 -7.32 17.01 12.36
N ARG A 233 -8.33 16.33 11.82
CA ARG A 233 -9.26 16.93 10.85
C ARG A 233 -10.21 17.94 11.52
N VAL A 234 -10.85 17.53 12.62
CA VAL A 234 -11.78 18.41 13.37
C VAL A 234 -11.05 19.65 13.88
N MET A 235 -9.88 19.50 14.49
CA MET A 235 -9.08 20.63 14.98
C MET A 235 -8.62 21.55 13.86
N ARG A 236 -8.23 20.99 12.71
CA ARG A 236 -7.86 21.81 11.55
C ARG A 236 -9.04 22.67 11.10
N ASP A 237 -10.20 22.05 10.95
CA ASP A 237 -11.40 22.74 10.47
C ASP A 237 -11.84 23.83 11.48
N LEU A 238 -11.79 23.55 12.80
CA LEU A 238 -12.06 24.54 13.85
C LEU A 238 -11.07 25.73 13.84
N VAL A 239 -9.78 25.46 13.65
CA VAL A 239 -8.75 26.52 13.58
C VAL A 239 -8.94 27.36 12.31
N ASP A 240 -9.28 26.74 11.19
CA ASP A 240 -9.53 27.47 9.94
C ASP A 240 -10.78 28.37 10.06
N GLU A 241 -11.83 27.92 10.74
CA GLU A 241 -13.02 28.71 11.05
C GLU A 241 -12.72 29.91 11.97
N GLU A 242 -11.96 29.71 13.05
CA GLU A 242 -11.56 30.81 13.93
C GLU A 242 -10.65 31.82 13.21
N ARG A 243 -9.81 31.37 12.28
CA ARG A 243 -8.97 32.26 11.47
C ARG A 243 -9.75 33.01 10.40
N ALA A 244 -10.81 32.41 9.85
CA ALA A 244 -11.69 33.06 8.88
C ALA A 244 -12.59 34.11 9.53
N ASN A 245 -12.95 33.92 10.79
CA ASN A 245 -13.75 34.85 11.59
C ASN A 245 -12.91 35.41 12.76
N PRO A 246 -11.87 36.23 12.49
CA PRO A 246 -11.09 36.85 13.55
C PRO A 246 -12.03 37.72 14.38
N ARG A 247 -12.22 37.35 15.66
CA ARG A 247 -13.07 38.10 16.57
C ARG A 247 -12.43 39.45 16.83
N GLU A 248 -13.24 40.51 16.85
CA GLU A 248 -12.77 41.83 17.25
C GLU A 248 -12.12 41.73 18.63
N ILE A 249 -10.85 42.12 18.70
CA ILE A 249 -10.11 42.20 19.95
C ILE A 249 -10.83 43.24 20.80
N LYS A 250 -11.58 42.79 21.80
CA LYS A 250 -12.10 43.68 22.84
C LYS A 250 -10.89 44.10 23.66
N PHE A 251 -10.28 45.22 23.30
CA PHE A 251 -9.34 45.89 24.20
C PHE A 251 -10.13 46.21 25.47
N GLU A 252 -9.73 45.61 26.60
CA GLU A 252 -10.14 46.14 27.89
C GLU A 252 -9.61 47.58 27.93
N GLN A 253 -10.52 48.54 27.84
CA GLN A 253 -10.13 49.93 27.99
C GLN A 253 -9.43 50.03 29.35
N PRO A 254 -8.22 50.61 29.43
CA PRO A 254 -7.60 50.85 30.72
C PRO A 254 -8.63 51.59 31.59
N PRO A 255 -8.77 51.23 32.87
CA PRO A 255 -9.71 51.91 33.75
C PRO A 255 -9.42 53.40 33.63
N LYS A 256 -10.44 54.17 33.21
CA LYS A 256 -10.33 55.62 33.13
C LYS A 256 -10.00 56.10 34.53
N GLU A 257 -8.72 56.41 34.78
CA GLU A 257 -8.35 57.22 35.93
C GLU A 257 -9.10 58.54 35.77
N VAL A 258 -10.07 58.76 36.66
CA VAL A 258 -10.81 60.01 36.75
C VAL A 258 -9.83 61.04 37.26
N ILE A 259 -9.14 61.73 36.34
CA ILE A 259 -8.43 62.95 36.69
C ILE A 259 -9.52 64.01 36.89
N GLU A 260 -9.94 64.19 38.14
CA GLU A 260 -10.69 65.37 38.57
C GLU A 260 -9.85 66.60 38.24
N SER A 261 -10.20 67.31 37.17
CA SER A 261 -9.66 68.64 36.89
C SER A 261 -10.43 69.61 37.78
N PRO A 262 -9.79 70.35 38.70
CA PRO A 262 -10.48 71.41 39.41
C PRO A 262 -10.71 72.56 38.44
N VAL A 263 -11.96 73.00 38.39
CA VAL A 263 -12.42 74.23 37.76
C VAL A 263 -11.58 75.40 38.28
N LEU A 264 -10.97 76.18 37.39
CA LEU A 264 -10.54 77.54 37.71
C LEU A 264 -10.97 78.49 36.61
N GLU A 265 -11.68 79.52 37.04
CA GLU A 265 -12.24 80.61 36.23
C GLU A 265 -11.16 81.48 35.57
N SER A 266 -11.56 82.06 34.45
CA SER A 266 -10.88 83.02 33.59
C SER A 266 -10.30 84.26 34.29
N ALA A 267 -9.08 84.65 33.89
CA ALA A 267 -8.69 86.06 33.69
C ALA A 267 -7.46 86.16 32.78
N ASP A 268 -7.53 87.06 31.81
CA ASP A 268 -6.50 87.41 30.82
C ASP A 268 -5.17 87.82 31.45
N THR A 269 -4.04 87.49 30.79
CA THR A 269 -2.91 88.41 30.49
C THR A 269 -1.88 87.67 29.63
N TYR A 270 -1.58 88.24 28.46
CA TYR A 270 -0.46 87.86 27.60
C TYR A 270 0.88 88.19 28.26
N VAL A 271 1.78 87.21 28.33
CA VAL A 271 3.24 87.43 28.39
C VAL A 271 3.91 86.29 27.62
N GLU A 272 4.66 86.65 26.57
CA GLU A 272 5.65 85.79 25.91
C GLU A 272 6.75 85.44 26.91
N GLU A 273 7.00 84.16 27.14
CA GLU A 273 8.32 83.73 27.58
C GLU A 273 8.64 82.32 27.08
N THR A 274 9.65 82.29 26.22
CA THR A 274 10.32 81.15 25.64
C THR A 274 11.02 80.32 26.72
N VAL A 275 10.68 79.04 26.87
CA VAL A 275 11.62 78.02 27.37
C VAL A 275 11.37 76.67 26.68
N SER A 276 12.48 76.15 26.18
CA SER A 276 12.77 74.91 25.44
C SER A 276 12.30 73.59 26.05
N GLU A 277 11.74 72.72 25.20
CA GLU A 277 11.82 71.25 25.35
C GLU A 277 12.90 70.69 24.41
N PRO A 278 13.68 69.67 24.81
CA PRO A 278 14.72 69.10 23.98
C PRO A 278 14.16 68.06 23.00
N ASP A 279 14.19 68.38 21.70
CA ASP A 279 14.07 67.41 20.62
C ASP A 279 15.30 66.49 20.59
N VAL A 280 15.13 65.22 20.91
CA VAL A 280 16.12 64.19 20.55
C VAL A 280 15.91 63.86 19.07
N SER A 281 16.53 64.66 18.21
CA SER A 281 16.72 64.35 16.80
C SER A 281 17.84 63.31 16.69
N ILE A 282 17.51 62.14 16.13
CA ILE A 282 18.48 61.15 15.70
C ILE A 282 19.12 61.72 14.43
N ASP A 283 20.39 62.10 14.56
CA ASP A 283 21.24 62.64 13.49
C ASP A 283 21.38 61.59 12.37
N PHE A 284 20.71 61.83 11.24
CA PHE A 284 20.82 61.03 10.03
C PHE A 284 21.40 61.94 8.95
N ASP A 285 22.72 62.00 8.91
CA ASP A 285 23.47 62.84 7.98
C ASP A 285 23.42 62.17 6.59
N LEU A 286 22.47 62.63 5.77
CA LEU A 286 22.22 62.12 4.43
C LEU A 286 22.72 63.18 3.45
N ASP A 287 23.97 63.03 3.01
CA ASP A 287 24.65 63.94 2.10
C ASP A 287 23.93 64.03 0.73
N LEU A 288 23.07 65.04 0.59
CA LEU A 288 22.25 65.27 -0.61
C LEU A 288 23.06 65.48 -1.91
N GLU A 289 24.33 65.86 -1.81
CA GLU A 289 25.22 66.05 -2.97
C GLU A 289 25.78 64.75 -3.53
N GLU A 290 25.84 63.66 -2.75
CA GLU A 290 26.35 62.38 -3.22
C GLU A 290 25.30 61.61 -4.05
N LEU A 291 24.01 61.84 -3.77
CA LEU A 291 22.86 61.28 -4.49
C LEU A 291 22.57 61.96 -5.85
N ALA A 292 23.13 63.15 -6.08
CA ALA A 292 22.97 63.89 -7.34
C ALA A 292 24.02 63.53 -8.40
N LYS A 293 25.06 62.74 -8.05
CA LYS A 293 26.02 62.21 -9.03
C LYS A 293 25.39 61.04 -9.79
N GLU A 294 25.34 61.14 -11.11
CA GLU A 294 24.93 60.01 -11.95
C GLU A 294 25.83 58.80 -11.70
N PRO A 295 25.27 57.59 -11.49
CA PRO A 295 26.09 56.42 -11.24
C PRO A 295 26.93 56.10 -12.48
N VAL A 296 28.23 55.91 -12.26
CA VAL A 296 29.14 55.41 -13.29
C VAL A 296 28.63 54.05 -13.74
N ARG A 297 28.22 53.94 -15.00
CA ARG A 297 27.83 52.67 -15.60
C ARG A 297 29.06 51.80 -15.76
N ASP A 298 29.26 50.86 -14.85
CA ASP A 298 30.17 49.75 -15.10
C ASP A 298 29.71 49.02 -16.37
N VAL A 299 30.64 48.86 -17.30
CA VAL A 299 30.41 48.11 -18.55
C VAL A 299 30.31 46.64 -18.18
N TYR A 300 29.10 46.16 -17.94
CA TYR A 300 28.84 44.74 -17.87
C TYR A 300 29.14 44.11 -19.24
N PRO A 301 29.87 42.99 -19.32
CA PRO A 301 29.91 42.22 -20.55
C PRO A 301 28.49 41.82 -20.93
N ALA A 302 28.16 41.94 -22.20
CA ALA A 302 26.82 41.68 -22.72
C ALA A 302 26.27 40.33 -22.22
N PRO A 303 24.98 40.24 -21.85
CA PRO A 303 24.40 38.99 -21.41
C PRO A 303 24.45 37.98 -22.57
N LEU A 304 24.93 36.77 -22.27
CA LEU A 304 24.80 35.65 -23.19
C LEU A 304 23.31 35.47 -23.55
N PRO A 305 23.00 35.08 -24.79
CA PRO A 305 21.62 34.94 -25.23
C PRO A 305 20.89 33.95 -24.32
N SER A 306 19.83 34.45 -23.70
CA SER A 306 18.87 33.70 -22.88
C SER A 306 18.31 32.52 -23.69
N MET A 307 18.91 31.35 -23.52
CA MET A 307 18.24 30.09 -23.79
C MET A 307 17.41 29.81 -22.55
N GLY A 308 16.10 30.11 -22.60
CA GLY A 308 15.16 29.94 -21.49
C GLY A 308 15.19 28.54 -20.86
N GLY A 309 14.51 28.35 -19.73
CA GLY A 309 14.63 27.20 -18.79
C GLY A 309 14.46 25.76 -19.32
N LEU A 310 14.34 25.55 -20.64
CA LEU A 310 14.37 24.27 -21.33
C LEU A 310 15.57 24.13 -22.30
N GLY A 311 16.47 25.10 -22.36
CA GLY A 311 17.62 25.13 -23.28
C GLY A 311 18.60 23.97 -23.07
N GLY A 312 18.75 23.50 -21.83
CA GLY A 312 19.52 22.30 -21.51
C GLY A 312 18.93 21.02 -22.11
N LEU A 313 17.60 20.92 -22.22
CA LEU A 313 16.92 19.78 -22.85
C LEU A 313 17.03 19.84 -24.38
N ALA A 314 16.97 21.04 -24.98
CA ALA A 314 17.16 21.23 -26.41
C ALA A 314 18.60 20.90 -26.85
N ALA A 315 19.60 21.28 -26.06
CA ALA A 315 21.00 20.92 -26.31
C ALA A 315 21.20 19.40 -26.19
N ARG A 316 20.66 18.76 -25.16
CA ARG A 316 20.72 17.29 -24.98
C ARG A 316 20.02 16.52 -26.08
N ASN A 317 18.85 16.96 -26.54
CA ASN A 317 18.16 16.34 -27.66
C ASN A 317 18.93 16.48 -28.98
N ARG A 318 19.70 17.56 -29.16
CA ARG A 318 20.54 17.76 -30.35
C ARG A 318 21.75 16.83 -30.35
N VAL A 319 22.39 16.66 -29.19
CA VAL A 319 23.48 15.69 -29.00
C VAL A 319 22.96 14.26 -29.21
N ASN A 320 21.82 13.91 -28.61
CA ASN A 320 21.24 12.57 -28.73
C ASN A 320 20.80 12.23 -30.17
N LYS A 321 20.40 13.24 -30.97
CA LYS A 321 20.10 13.08 -32.40
C LYS A 321 21.35 12.90 -33.27
N GLN A 322 22.52 13.32 -32.78
CA GLN A 322 23.82 13.05 -33.42
C GLN A 322 24.37 11.67 -33.02
N GLU A 323 24.26 11.30 -31.75
CA GLU A 323 24.74 10.01 -31.26
C GLU A 323 23.85 8.85 -31.75
N ASN A 324 22.54 9.03 -31.78
CA ASN A 324 21.56 8.02 -32.22
C ASN A 324 20.58 8.63 -33.24
N PRO A 325 20.94 8.68 -34.54
CA PRO A 325 20.04 9.18 -35.56
C PRO A 325 18.78 8.29 -35.68
N PRO A 326 17.61 8.85 -36.02
CA PRO A 326 16.40 8.07 -36.25
C PRO A 326 16.63 6.98 -37.29
N PHE A 327 16.14 5.77 -37.00
CA PHE A 327 16.31 4.59 -37.86
C PHE A 327 15.77 4.84 -39.27
N ASP A 328 16.67 4.85 -40.26
CA ASP A 328 16.31 5.06 -41.67
C ASP A 328 15.92 3.73 -42.31
N LYS A 329 14.60 3.49 -42.41
CA LYS A 329 14.02 2.25 -42.97
C LYS A 329 14.46 1.95 -44.41
N LYS A 330 15.02 2.93 -45.12
CA LYS A 330 15.49 2.77 -46.51
C LYS A 330 16.95 2.33 -46.63
N ALA A 331 17.75 2.51 -45.58
CA ALA A 331 19.18 2.17 -45.58
C ALA A 331 19.48 0.74 -45.12
N VAL A 332 18.45 0.03 -44.63
CA VAL A 332 18.59 -1.35 -44.13
C VAL A 332 18.55 -2.30 -45.32
N GLN A 333 19.65 -2.98 -45.60
CA GLN A 333 19.61 -4.18 -46.43
C GLN A 333 18.84 -5.25 -45.64
N SER A 334 17.66 -5.64 -46.11
CA SER A 334 16.93 -6.78 -45.56
C SER A 334 17.82 -8.02 -45.72
N ALA A 335 18.10 -8.73 -44.63
CA ALA A 335 18.71 -10.04 -44.70
C ALA A 335 17.90 -10.93 -45.68
N PRO A 336 18.55 -11.77 -46.49
CA PRO A 336 17.85 -12.68 -47.37
C PRO A 336 16.91 -13.58 -46.55
N PRO A 337 15.70 -13.88 -47.05
CA PRO A 337 14.78 -14.77 -46.35
C PRO A 337 15.45 -16.13 -46.15
N GLU A 338 15.25 -16.71 -44.96
CA GLU A 338 15.73 -18.06 -44.65
C GLU A 338 15.14 -19.06 -45.65
N PRO A 339 15.94 -20.05 -46.10
CA PRO A 339 15.47 -21.03 -47.07
C PRO A 339 14.30 -21.85 -46.49
N GLU A 340 13.24 -22.05 -47.29
CA GLU A 340 11.94 -22.62 -46.88
C GLU A 340 11.99 -24.09 -46.39
N ASN A 341 13.16 -24.71 -46.20
CA ASN A 341 13.27 -26.14 -45.96
C ASN A 341 14.32 -26.53 -44.90
N VAL A 342 14.38 -25.78 -43.80
CA VAL A 342 15.22 -26.13 -42.64
C VAL A 342 14.32 -26.35 -41.42
N ASP A 343 14.44 -27.53 -40.82
CA ASP A 343 13.72 -27.91 -39.61
C ASP A 343 14.18 -27.05 -38.42
N ALA A 344 13.25 -26.39 -37.73
CA ALA A 344 13.53 -25.43 -36.67
C ALA A 344 14.29 -26.03 -35.47
N ASN A 345 14.28 -27.36 -35.33
CA ASN A 345 15.01 -28.08 -34.30
C ASN A 345 16.50 -28.29 -34.63
N SER A 346 16.93 -28.10 -35.88
CA SER A 346 18.32 -28.30 -36.29
C SER A 346 19.27 -27.24 -35.74
N LEU A 347 18.77 -26.07 -35.34
CA LEU A 347 19.56 -24.98 -34.75
C LEU A 347 19.99 -25.25 -33.30
N TRP A 348 19.40 -26.25 -32.64
CA TRP A 348 19.64 -26.58 -31.24
C TRP A 348 20.49 -27.85 -31.05
N VAL A 349 20.95 -28.46 -32.13
CA VAL A 349 21.85 -29.62 -32.11
C VAL A 349 23.24 -29.14 -32.49
N ALA A 350 24.20 -29.22 -31.56
CA ALA A 350 25.58 -28.92 -31.85
C ALA A 350 26.18 -30.04 -32.73
N ASP A 351 26.76 -29.69 -33.88
CA ASP A 351 27.38 -30.63 -34.82
C ASP A 351 28.74 -31.21 -34.34
N SER A 352 29.11 -30.98 -33.09
CA SER A 352 30.34 -31.51 -32.50
C SER A 352 30.09 -32.89 -31.87
N PRO A 353 30.76 -33.97 -32.32
CA PRO A 353 30.60 -35.32 -31.76
C PRO A 353 31.19 -35.50 -30.34
N GLU A 354 31.63 -34.43 -29.67
CA GLU A 354 32.28 -34.48 -28.35
C GLU A 354 31.46 -33.83 -27.22
N ALA A 355 30.25 -33.36 -27.49
CA ALA A 355 29.37 -32.79 -26.46
C ALA A 355 28.71 -33.90 -25.62
N VAL A 356 29.41 -34.37 -24.59
CA VAL A 356 28.87 -35.30 -23.60
C VAL A 356 28.07 -34.51 -22.56
N LEU A 357 26.79 -34.86 -22.39
CA LEU A 357 25.98 -34.38 -21.26
C LEU A 357 26.62 -34.88 -19.97
N ILE A 358 27.10 -33.97 -19.12
CA ILE A 358 27.59 -34.30 -17.79
C ILE A 358 26.37 -34.71 -16.95
N SER A 359 26.07 -36.00 -16.93
CA SER A 359 25.26 -36.61 -15.88
C SER A 359 26.18 -36.94 -14.73
N GLU A 360 26.26 -36.04 -13.74
CA GLU A 360 26.84 -36.42 -12.45
C GLU A 360 26.02 -37.57 -11.87
N PRO A 361 26.64 -38.71 -11.53
CA PRO A 361 25.94 -39.77 -10.83
C PRO A 361 25.57 -39.26 -9.44
N ILE A 362 24.27 -39.26 -9.15
CA ILE A 362 23.76 -39.10 -7.78
C ILE A 362 24.35 -40.27 -6.98
N VAL A 363 25.30 -39.97 -6.11
CA VAL A 363 25.71 -40.90 -5.06
C VAL A 363 24.56 -40.91 -4.06
N GLU A 364 23.80 -41.99 -4.03
CA GLU A 364 22.92 -42.29 -2.92
C GLU A 364 23.80 -42.58 -1.71
N GLU A 365 24.05 -41.57 -0.88
CA GLU A 365 24.52 -41.80 0.48
C GLU A 365 23.36 -42.41 1.27
N GLU A 366 23.46 -43.70 1.57
CA GLU A 366 22.66 -44.36 2.59
C GLU A 366 22.95 -43.66 3.93
N TYR A 367 22.02 -42.81 4.38
CA TYR A 367 22.00 -42.37 5.76
C TYR A 367 21.50 -43.55 6.60
N GLU A 368 22.42 -44.24 7.27
CA GLU A 368 22.08 -45.10 8.40
C GLU A 368 21.40 -44.23 9.47
N ALA A 369 20.11 -44.46 9.68
CA ALA A 369 19.37 -43.83 10.76
C ALA A 369 19.86 -44.41 12.09
N GLU A 370 20.75 -43.69 12.78
CA GLU A 370 20.98 -43.92 14.21
C GLU A 370 19.67 -43.63 14.96
N ALA A 371 19.04 -44.69 15.45
CA ALA A 371 17.88 -44.60 16.32
C ALA A 371 18.32 -44.16 17.71
N ASP A 372 18.30 -42.85 17.97
CA ASP A 372 18.43 -42.32 19.32
C ASP A 372 17.20 -42.73 20.16
N TYR A 373 17.47 -43.60 21.13
CA TYR A 373 16.53 -44.05 22.14
C TYR A 373 16.25 -42.92 23.14
N TYR A 374 15.06 -42.30 23.05
CA TYR A 374 14.52 -41.43 24.08
C TYR A 374 13.71 -42.26 25.07
N PRO A 375 13.98 -42.21 26.39
CA PRO A 375 13.11 -42.83 27.37
C PRO A 375 11.79 -42.05 27.46
N GLU A 376 10.67 -42.75 27.36
CA GLU A 376 9.34 -42.21 27.61
C GLU A 376 9.22 -41.79 29.09
N GLU A 377 9.18 -40.49 29.36
CA GLU A 377 8.62 -39.98 30.62
C GLU A 377 7.11 -39.78 30.45
N GLU A 378 6.34 -40.43 31.33
CA GLU A 378 4.87 -40.32 31.39
C GLU A 378 4.44 -38.89 31.75
N ILE A 379 4.06 -38.11 30.73
CA ILE A 379 3.35 -36.85 30.93
C ILE A 379 1.86 -37.18 31.09
N ILE A 380 1.37 -37.09 32.32
CA ILE A 380 -0.07 -37.14 32.62
C ILE A 380 -0.71 -35.86 32.06
N SER A 381 -1.23 -35.90 30.83
CA SER A 381 -2.06 -34.84 30.27
C SER A 381 -3.54 -35.14 30.51
N SER A 382 -4.19 -34.34 31.34
CA SER A 382 -5.64 -34.37 31.52
C SER A 382 -6.33 -33.48 30.47
N GLU A 383 -6.79 -34.07 29.37
CA GLU A 383 -7.71 -33.40 28.45
C GLU A 383 -9.18 -33.58 28.91
N PRO A 384 -10.03 -32.53 28.85
CA PRO A 384 -11.47 -32.71 29.00
C PRO A 384 -12.05 -33.31 27.71
N ARG A 385 -12.60 -34.52 27.79
CA ARG A 385 -13.40 -35.13 26.73
C ARG A 385 -14.63 -34.28 26.42
N ILE A 386 -14.68 -33.72 25.21
CA ILE A 386 -15.92 -33.22 24.61
C ILE A 386 -16.52 -34.36 23.80
N GLU A 387 -17.72 -34.81 24.17
CA GLU A 387 -18.50 -35.79 23.41
C GLU A 387 -19.05 -35.15 22.12
N TYR A 388 -18.51 -35.55 20.97
CA TYR A 388 -19.14 -35.27 19.67
C TYR A 388 -20.25 -36.31 19.44
N LYS A 389 -21.50 -35.86 19.41
CA LYS A 389 -22.64 -36.68 18.95
C LYS A 389 -22.51 -36.93 17.44
N GLY A 390 -22.62 -38.21 17.06
CA GLY A 390 -22.45 -38.70 15.70
C GLY A 390 -23.61 -38.34 14.76
N GLU A 391 -23.45 -37.26 14.00
CA GLU A 391 -24.30 -36.94 12.84
C GLU A 391 -23.51 -36.81 11.52
N VAL A 392 -22.18 -36.81 11.57
CA VAL A 392 -21.33 -36.53 10.38
C VAL A 392 -21.23 -37.75 9.43
N GLU A 393 -21.34 -38.97 9.95
CA GLU A 393 -21.24 -40.19 9.13
C GLU A 393 -22.44 -40.37 8.18
N GLY A 394 -23.63 -39.90 8.57
CA GLY A 394 -24.87 -40.04 7.77
C GLY A 394 -24.90 -39.14 6.54
N LEU A 395 -24.40 -37.90 6.67
CA LEU A 395 -24.31 -36.94 5.56
C LEU A 395 -23.25 -37.37 4.53
N LEU A 396 -22.14 -37.93 5.01
CA LEU A 396 -21.07 -38.42 4.16
C LEU A 396 -21.52 -39.67 3.38
N GLY A 397 -22.31 -40.56 4.01
CA GLY A 397 -22.95 -41.69 3.33
C GLY A 397 -23.96 -41.27 2.25
N GLN A 398 -24.73 -40.20 2.48
CA GLN A 398 -25.63 -39.64 1.48
C GLN A 398 -24.88 -39.07 0.27
N LEU A 399 -23.75 -38.40 0.50
CA LEU A 399 -22.90 -37.85 -0.55
C LEU A 399 -22.24 -38.95 -1.40
N MET A 400 -21.79 -40.03 -0.76
CA MET A 400 -21.21 -41.19 -1.44
C MET A 400 -22.22 -41.93 -2.33
N ASN A 401 -23.48 -42.04 -1.89
CA ASN A 401 -24.56 -42.60 -2.71
C ASN A 401 -24.94 -41.70 -3.89
N ALA A 402 -24.89 -40.37 -3.72
CA ALA A 402 -25.16 -39.42 -4.81
C ALA A 402 -24.11 -39.48 -5.93
N LEU A 403 -22.85 -39.81 -5.60
CA LEU A 403 -21.73 -39.87 -6.54
C LEU A 403 -21.60 -41.19 -7.32
N LYS A 404 -22.47 -42.20 -7.09
CA LYS A 404 -22.47 -43.51 -7.78
C LYS A 404 -21.07 -44.14 -7.91
N VAL A 405 -20.29 -44.10 -6.84
CA VAL A 405 -18.92 -44.66 -6.82
C VAL A 405 -18.98 -46.19 -6.72
N PRO A 406 -18.24 -46.97 -7.54
CA PRO A 406 -18.17 -48.41 -7.41
C PRO A 406 -17.53 -48.84 -6.06
N GLN A 407 -18.11 -49.85 -5.41
CA GLN A 407 -17.62 -50.37 -4.13
C GLN A 407 -16.23 -51.00 -4.31
N GLY A 408 -15.23 -50.51 -3.58
CA GLY A 408 -13.86 -51.04 -3.57
C GLY A 408 -12.75 -50.02 -3.79
N VAL A 409 -13.05 -48.76 -4.10
CA VAL A 409 -12.05 -47.69 -4.21
C VAL A 409 -11.88 -47.01 -2.85
N GLY A 410 -10.67 -47.06 -2.30
CA GLY A 410 -10.35 -46.41 -1.03
C GLY A 410 -10.46 -44.88 -1.13
N LEU A 411 -10.76 -44.22 -0.01
CA LEU A 411 -10.86 -42.76 0.08
C LEU A 411 -9.58 -42.06 -0.40
N ALA A 412 -8.43 -42.69 -0.15
CA ALA A 412 -7.12 -42.25 -0.64
C ALA A 412 -7.03 -42.23 -2.18
N ASP A 413 -7.58 -43.25 -2.86
CA ASP A 413 -7.60 -43.31 -4.32
C ASP A 413 -8.58 -42.30 -4.94
N LEU A 414 -9.70 -42.01 -4.25
CA LEU A 414 -10.63 -40.96 -4.65
C LEU A 414 -10.03 -39.56 -4.50
N LEU A 415 -9.34 -39.27 -3.40
CA LEU A 415 -8.62 -38.02 -3.21
C LEU A 415 -7.42 -37.90 -4.17
N ALA A 416 -6.74 -39.02 -4.46
CA ALA A 416 -5.69 -39.07 -5.48
C ALA A 416 -6.25 -38.81 -6.88
N ALA A 417 -7.45 -39.31 -7.20
CA ALA A 417 -8.14 -39.04 -8.46
C ALA A 417 -8.54 -37.56 -8.61
N ILE A 418 -8.94 -36.89 -7.51
CA ILE A 418 -9.20 -35.44 -7.49
C ILE A 418 -7.91 -34.63 -7.71
N ARG A 419 -6.77 -35.12 -7.23
CA ARG A 419 -5.46 -34.48 -7.41
C ARG A 419 -4.81 -34.75 -8.77
N ARG A 420 -5.35 -35.67 -9.59
CA ARG A 420 -4.84 -35.85 -10.96
C ARG A 420 -5.19 -34.60 -11.78
N PRO A 421 -4.19 -33.90 -12.36
CA PRO A 421 -4.49 -32.79 -13.25
C PRO A 421 -5.30 -33.35 -14.42
N VAL A 422 -6.54 -32.89 -14.59
CA VAL A 422 -7.36 -33.26 -15.74
C VAL A 422 -6.71 -32.63 -16.95
N ILE A 423 -5.89 -33.40 -17.65
CA ILE A 423 -5.24 -33.02 -18.90
C ILE A 423 -6.33 -32.49 -19.85
N GLY A 424 -6.31 -31.17 -20.07
CA GLY A 424 -7.25 -30.47 -20.94
C GLY A 424 -8.31 -29.58 -20.27
N GLN A 425 -8.28 -29.30 -18.95
CA GLN A 425 -9.27 -28.40 -18.34
C GLN A 425 -8.87 -26.91 -18.26
N LYS A 426 -9.61 -26.14 -19.08
CA LYS A 426 -10.35 -24.91 -18.75
C LYS A 426 -9.54 -23.81 -18.06
N GLU A 427 -8.93 -22.94 -18.86
CA GLU A 427 -8.82 -21.53 -18.47
C GLU A 427 -10.24 -20.97 -18.33
N SER A 428 -10.79 -21.01 -17.11
CA SER A 428 -12.03 -20.32 -16.76
C SER A 428 -11.67 -18.88 -16.42
N ASN A 429 -11.91 -17.97 -17.37
CA ASN A 429 -11.82 -16.54 -17.09
C ASN A 429 -12.88 -16.15 -16.05
N PRO A 430 -12.58 -15.19 -15.15
CA PRO A 430 -13.58 -14.68 -14.21
C PRO A 430 -14.77 -14.09 -14.97
N LEU A 431 -15.98 -14.33 -14.47
CA LEU A 431 -17.20 -13.90 -15.12
C LEU A 431 -17.33 -12.36 -15.09
N ASP A 432 -17.35 -11.74 -16.26
CA ASP A 432 -17.64 -10.31 -16.40
C ASP A 432 -19.15 -10.06 -16.52
N ILE A 433 -19.74 -9.66 -15.40
CA ILE A 433 -21.17 -9.38 -15.25
C ILE A 433 -21.63 -8.23 -16.19
N GLN A 434 -20.76 -7.27 -16.52
CA GLN A 434 -21.12 -6.13 -17.36
C GLN A 434 -21.35 -6.55 -18.81
N THR A 435 -20.54 -7.49 -19.32
CA THR A 435 -20.73 -8.04 -20.66
C THR A 435 -21.97 -8.92 -20.76
N LEU A 436 -22.27 -9.68 -19.69
CA LEU A 436 -23.49 -10.50 -19.60
C LEU A 436 -24.77 -9.63 -19.56
N ARG A 437 -24.70 -8.43 -18.98
CA ARG A 437 -25.82 -7.46 -19.00
C ARG A 437 -26.00 -6.77 -20.36
N ASN A 438 -24.90 -6.53 -21.07
CA ASN A 438 -24.88 -5.78 -22.32
C ASN A 438 -24.61 -6.68 -23.54
N LEU A 439 -25.40 -7.75 -23.67
CA LEU A 439 -25.27 -8.70 -24.77
C LEU A 439 -25.94 -8.16 -26.05
N SER A 440 -25.26 -8.32 -27.18
CA SER A 440 -25.89 -8.11 -28.48
C SER A 440 -26.90 -9.22 -28.80
N HIS A 441 -27.87 -8.95 -29.68
CA HIS A 441 -28.87 -9.94 -30.08
C HIS A 441 -28.25 -11.27 -30.57
N GLY A 442 -27.15 -11.18 -31.34
CA GLY A 442 -26.45 -12.38 -31.80
C GLY A 442 -25.76 -13.14 -30.66
N GLU A 443 -25.16 -12.46 -29.68
CA GLU A 443 -24.53 -13.11 -28.52
C GLU A 443 -25.56 -13.77 -27.61
N ALA A 444 -26.75 -13.16 -27.45
CA ALA A 444 -27.86 -13.75 -26.69
C ALA A 444 -28.32 -15.10 -27.30
N VAL A 445 -28.46 -15.17 -28.62
CA VAL A 445 -28.79 -16.42 -29.33
C VAL A 445 -27.68 -17.47 -29.18
N LEU A 446 -26.41 -17.06 -29.13
CA LEU A 446 -25.30 -17.98 -28.87
C LEU A 446 -25.30 -18.52 -27.43
N ILE A 447 -25.73 -17.71 -26.46
CA ILE A 447 -25.88 -18.12 -25.06
C ILE A 447 -27.05 -19.10 -24.91
N GLU A 448 -28.19 -18.83 -25.55
CA GLU A 448 -29.34 -19.74 -25.64
C GLU A 448 -28.92 -21.10 -26.23
N VAL A 449 -28.23 -21.12 -27.37
CA VAL A 449 -27.81 -22.40 -27.95
C VAL A 449 -26.70 -23.06 -27.13
N GLY A 450 -25.86 -22.26 -26.47
CA GLY A 450 -24.78 -22.71 -25.59
C GLY A 450 -25.23 -23.27 -24.24
N SER A 451 -26.45 -22.98 -23.79
CA SER A 451 -27.05 -23.62 -22.61
C SER A 451 -27.52 -25.04 -22.91
N ASP A 452 -27.97 -25.26 -24.15
CA ASP A 452 -28.58 -26.53 -24.58
C ASP A 452 -27.54 -27.51 -25.10
N ARG A 453 -26.58 -27.04 -25.93
CA ARG A 453 -25.58 -27.90 -26.58
C ARG A 453 -24.26 -27.19 -26.81
N GLU A 454 -23.21 -28.00 -26.99
CA GLU A 454 -21.90 -27.53 -27.40
C GLU A 454 -21.90 -27.26 -28.91
N PHE A 455 -21.37 -26.12 -29.34
CA PHE A 455 -21.36 -25.74 -30.75
C PHE A 455 -20.00 -25.20 -31.22
N SER A 456 -19.80 -25.18 -32.54
CA SER A 456 -18.56 -24.71 -33.16
C SER A 456 -18.79 -23.44 -33.99
N PRO A 457 -17.77 -22.57 -34.16
CA PRO A 457 -17.80 -21.46 -35.13
C PRO A 457 -18.07 -21.82 -36.58
N SER A 458 -17.93 -23.10 -36.91
CA SER A 458 -18.26 -23.60 -38.24
C SER A 458 -19.67 -24.21 -38.33
N ASP A 459 -20.52 -24.11 -37.30
CA ASP A 459 -21.90 -24.63 -37.37
C ASP A 459 -22.72 -23.83 -38.40
N SER A 460 -23.16 -24.48 -39.48
CA SER A 460 -23.88 -23.84 -40.58
C SER A 460 -25.27 -23.37 -40.15
N ARG A 461 -25.96 -24.15 -39.30
CA ARG A 461 -27.32 -23.82 -38.84
C ARG A 461 -27.35 -22.52 -38.04
N LEU A 462 -26.34 -22.31 -37.20
CA LEU A 462 -26.18 -21.09 -36.41
C LEU A 462 -25.76 -19.89 -37.25
N GLN A 463 -24.88 -20.10 -38.23
CA GLN A 463 -24.47 -19.06 -39.17
C GLN A 463 -25.64 -18.56 -40.01
N ASP A 464 -26.50 -19.47 -40.45
CA ASP A 464 -27.70 -19.15 -41.22
C ASP A 464 -28.75 -18.44 -40.36
N LYS A 465 -29.01 -18.91 -39.13
CA LYS A 465 -29.94 -18.27 -38.17
C LYS A 465 -29.53 -16.83 -37.84
N LEU A 466 -28.22 -16.56 -37.72
CA LEU A 466 -27.68 -15.24 -37.40
C LEU A 466 -27.36 -14.38 -38.63
N ASN A 467 -27.42 -14.95 -39.85
CA ASN A 467 -26.96 -14.35 -41.10
C ASN A 467 -25.53 -13.79 -41.01
N ILE A 468 -24.62 -14.58 -40.40
CA ILE A 468 -23.24 -14.18 -40.11
C ILE A 468 -22.27 -15.23 -40.63
N ARG A 469 -21.16 -14.79 -41.23
CA ARG A 469 -20.06 -15.68 -41.66
C ARG A 469 -19.21 -16.15 -40.47
N ARG A 470 -18.59 -17.33 -40.61
CA ARG A 470 -17.62 -17.92 -39.66
C ARG A 470 -16.67 -16.95 -38.96
N PRO A 471 -15.98 -15.99 -39.62
CA PRO A 471 -15.05 -15.09 -38.93
C PRO A 471 -15.71 -14.26 -37.82
N ARG A 472 -16.91 -13.74 -38.09
CA ARG A 472 -17.66 -12.93 -37.12
C ARG A 472 -18.29 -13.79 -36.02
N MET A 473 -18.70 -15.02 -36.33
CA MET A 473 -19.09 -16.01 -35.31
C MET A 473 -17.91 -16.29 -34.35
N SER A 474 -16.73 -16.53 -34.90
CA SER A 474 -15.53 -16.76 -34.09
C SER A 474 -15.15 -15.55 -33.22
N GLN A 475 -15.37 -14.33 -33.70
CA GLN A 475 -15.15 -13.11 -32.90
C GLN A 475 -16.10 -13.03 -31.70
N MET A 476 -17.40 -13.29 -31.91
CA MET A 476 -18.40 -13.28 -30.84
C MET A 476 -18.10 -14.34 -29.78
N CYS A 477 -17.78 -15.57 -30.20
CA CYS A 477 -17.42 -16.64 -29.27
C CYS A 477 -16.14 -16.37 -28.49
N ASN A 478 -15.11 -15.79 -29.13
CA ASN A 478 -13.89 -15.40 -28.42
C ASN A 478 -14.12 -14.25 -27.44
N ARG A 479 -15.01 -13.31 -27.76
CA ARG A 479 -15.42 -12.24 -26.83
C ARG A 479 -16.13 -12.81 -25.60
N LEU A 480 -17.10 -13.70 -25.79
CA LEU A 480 -17.80 -14.37 -24.69
C LEU A 480 -16.88 -15.30 -23.88
N TYR A 481 -15.88 -15.92 -24.50
CA TYR A 481 -14.86 -16.71 -23.82
C TYR A 481 -13.95 -15.84 -22.94
N ARG A 482 -13.46 -14.69 -23.45
CA ARG A 482 -12.65 -13.74 -22.68
C ARG A 482 -13.41 -13.15 -21.49
N ALA A 483 -14.72 -12.97 -21.65
CA ALA A 483 -15.62 -12.50 -20.59
C ALA A 483 -15.98 -13.57 -19.53
N GLY A 484 -15.48 -14.81 -19.65
CA GLY A 484 -15.80 -15.89 -18.71
C GLY A 484 -17.22 -16.46 -18.86
N ILE A 485 -17.97 -16.05 -19.91
CA ILE A 485 -19.36 -16.49 -20.15
C ILE A 485 -19.38 -17.85 -20.84
N MET A 486 -18.45 -18.09 -21.77
CA MET A 486 -18.31 -19.37 -22.46
C MET A 486 -16.98 -20.05 -22.11
N SER A 487 -16.99 -21.38 -22.11
CA SER A 487 -15.79 -22.22 -22.04
C SER A 487 -15.47 -22.78 -23.42
N VAL A 488 -14.18 -22.99 -23.69
CA VAL A 488 -13.67 -23.56 -24.94
C VAL A 488 -13.06 -24.92 -24.67
N GLN A 489 -13.44 -25.90 -25.49
CA GLN A 489 -12.80 -27.21 -25.52
C GLN A 489 -12.33 -27.52 -26.94
N GLN A 490 -11.08 -27.94 -27.09
CA GLN A 490 -10.58 -28.41 -28.38
C GLN A 490 -10.98 -29.87 -28.56
N LYS A 491 -11.73 -30.16 -29.62
CA LYS A 491 -12.10 -31.53 -30.01
C LYS A 491 -11.54 -31.78 -31.40
N GLY A 492 -10.35 -32.36 -31.47
CA GLY A 492 -9.60 -32.50 -32.72
C GLY A 492 -9.16 -31.14 -33.27
N ARG A 493 -9.53 -30.81 -34.51
CA ARG A 493 -9.14 -29.54 -35.18
C ARG A 493 -10.11 -28.38 -34.92
N THR A 494 -11.25 -28.62 -34.27
CA THR A 494 -12.28 -27.62 -34.04
C THR A 494 -12.42 -27.26 -32.56
N ARG A 495 -12.71 -25.97 -32.33
CA ARG A 495 -13.05 -25.46 -31.00
C ARG A 495 -14.55 -25.56 -30.79
N MET A 496 -14.93 -26.16 -29.67
CA MET A 496 -16.29 -26.30 -29.19
C MET A 496 -16.50 -25.29 -28.05
N PHE A 497 -17.60 -24.56 -28.10
CA PHE A 497 -17.98 -23.57 -27.10
C PHE A 497 -19.20 -24.08 -26.33
N LYS A 498 -19.20 -23.83 -25.01
CA LYS A 498 -20.29 -24.17 -24.08
C LYS A 498 -20.45 -23.07 -23.03
N LEU A 499 -21.66 -22.85 -22.53
CA LEU A 499 -21.88 -21.94 -21.41
C LEU A 499 -21.12 -22.40 -20.14
N THR A 500 -20.51 -21.47 -19.41
CA THR A 500 -19.88 -21.76 -18.11
C THR A 500 -20.91 -21.96 -17.01
N ASN A 501 -20.55 -22.71 -15.97
CA ASN A 501 -21.43 -22.94 -14.82
C ASN A 501 -21.72 -21.62 -14.07
N ASP A 502 -20.72 -20.73 -13.97
CA ASP A 502 -20.85 -19.44 -13.31
C ASP A 502 -21.83 -18.51 -14.05
N ALA A 503 -21.73 -18.43 -15.39
CA ALA A 503 -22.68 -17.68 -16.19
C ALA A 503 -24.09 -18.27 -16.09
N ARG A 504 -24.20 -19.60 -16.10
CA ARG A 504 -25.48 -20.30 -15.92
C ARG A 504 -26.12 -19.96 -14.57
N ALA A 505 -25.34 -20.00 -13.48
CA ALA A 505 -25.82 -19.66 -12.15
C ALA A 505 -26.29 -18.20 -12.05
N GLN A 506 -25.58 -17.26 -12.66
CA GLN A 506 -26.01 -15.85 -12.71
C GLN A 506 -27.30 -15.65 -13.50
N LEU A 507 -27.45 -16.33 -14.65
CA LEU A 507 -28.68 -16.25 -15.44
C LEU A 507 -29.88 -16.87 -14.72
N VAL A 508 -29.68 -17.94 -13.95
CA VAL A 508 -30.70 -18.49 -13.04
C VAL A 508 -31.03 -17.51 -11.91
N ALA A 509 -30.02 -16.86 -11.32
CA ALA A 509 -30.23 -15.86 -10.27
C ALA A 509 -31.01 -14.62 -10.77
N TRP A 510 -30.90 -14.28 -12.05
CA TRP A 510 -31.70 -13.23 -12.70
C TRP A 510 -33.07 -13.70 -13.18
N GLY A 511 -33.41 -14.98 -12.98
CA GLY A 511 -34.68 -15.56 -13.41
C GLY A 511 -34.79 -15.73 -14.94
N MET A 512 -33.67 -15.71 -15.66
CA MET A 512 -33.63 -15.83 -17.13
C MET A 512 -33.51 -17.30 -17.60
N MET A 513 -33.25 -18.24 -16.69
CA MET A 513 -33.22 -19.69 -16.96
C MET A 513 -33.78 -20.48 -15.78
N GLU A 514 -34.38 -21.63 -16.07
CA GLU A 514 -34.80 -22.60 -15.05
C GLU A 514 -33.60 -23.41 -14.53
N ALA A 515 -33.56 -23.66 -13.23
CA ALA A 515 -32.55 -24.53 -12.63
C ALA A 515 -32.82 -25.97 -13.10
N VAL A 516 -31.92 -26.52 -13.90
CA VAL A 516 -31.96 -27.95 -14.24
C VAL A 516 -31.45 -28.70 -13.00
N VAL A 517 -32.37 -29.41 -12.34
CA VAL A 517 -32.13 -30.27 -11.17
C VAL A 517 -31.40 -31.54 -11.57
#